data_AF-A0A9X5BJX3-F1
#
_entry.id   AF-A0A9X5BJX3-F1
#
_cell.length_a   1.000
_cell.length_b   1.000
_cell.length_c   1.000
_cell.angle_alpha   90.00
_cell.angle_beta   90.00
_cell.angle_gamma   90.00
#
_symmetry.space_group_name_H-M   'P 1'
#
loop_
_entity.id
_entity.type
_entity.pdbx_description
1 polymer ?
#
loop_
_entity_poly.entity_id
_entity_poly.type
_entity_poly.pdbx_seq_one_letter_code
_entity_poly.pdbx_strand_id
1 'polypeptide(L)'
;MPDKPKKYKIVISKDALWDIKSTKKYILDTFKYREYAENFSKKIKKAIKELDSFPKGYEATGYVIEGLSIYFKPYSTYLIFFVVEVSTITVIRVLKDRMYWQSIIKKMQKINR
;
A
#
# COMPACT_ATOMS: atom_id res chain seq x y z
N MET A 1 -20.77 10.28 24.98
CA MET A 1 -20.21 10.99 23.81
C MET A 1 -19.66 9.95 22.87
N PRO A 2 -20.11 9.81 21.62
CA PRO A 2 -19.47 8.88 20.70
C PRO A 2 -18.09 9.45 20.34
N ASP A 3 -17.04 8.69 20.64
CA ASP A 3 -15.66 9.02 20.25
C ASP A 3 -15.61 9.37 18.76
N LYS A 4 -15.11 10.57 18.43
CA LYS A 4 -14.77 10.93 17.05
C LYS A 4 -13.92 9.78 16.47
N PRO A 5 -14.19 9.29 15.26
CA PRO A 5 -13.33 8.27 14.65
C PRO A 5 -11.91 8.84 14.57
N LYS A 6 -10.98 8.26 15.35
CA LYS A 6 -9.58 8.64 15.34
C LYS A 6 -9.05 8.41 13.93
N LYS A 7 -8.73 9.51 13.22
CA LYS A 7 -8.05 9.42 11.93
C LYS A 7 -6.66 8.83 12.13
N TYR A 8 -6.39 7.72 11.46
CA TYR A 8 -5.06 7.13 11.48
C TYR A 8 -4.06 8.03 10.74
N LYS A 9 -2.86 8.18 11.30
CA LYS A 9 -1.72 8.74 10.57
C LYS A 9 -1.30 7.74 9.50
N ILE A 10 -1.12 8.18 8.26
CA ILE A 10 -0.62 7.32 7.19
C ILE A 10 0.87 7.59 6.94
N VAL A 11 1.67 6.54 6.93
CA VAL A 11 3.10 6.54 6.60
C VAL A 11 3.32 5.63 5.40
N ILE A 12 4.18 6.05 4.46
CA ILE A 12 4.56 5.24 3.31
C ILE A 12 6.02 4.83 3.49
N SER A 13 6.29 3.53 3.53
CA SER A 13 7.64 2.99 3.59
C SER A 13 8.45 3.34 2.32
N LYS A 14 9.78 3.29 2.43
CA LYS A 14 10.69 3.46 1.29
C LYS A 14 10.43 2.44 0.19
N ASP A 15 10.12 1.20 0.56
CA ASP A 15 9.84 0.14 -0.40
C ASP A 15 8.53 0.41 -1.17
N ALA A 16 7.45 0.78 -0.46
CA ALA A 16 6.20 1.19 -1.11
C ALA A 16 6.38 2.45 -2.00
N LEU A 17 7.19 3.42 -1.55
CA LEU A 17 7.51 4.60 -2.34
C LEU A 17 8.27 4.21 -3.62
N TRP A 18 9.19 3.25 -3.52
CA TRP A 18 9.95 2.74 -4.66
C TRP A 18 9.06 1.96 -5.62
N ASP A 19 8.14 1.13 -5.14
CA ASP A 19 7.14 0.43 -5.96
C ASP A 19 6.30 1.41 -6.80
N ILE A 20 5.82 2.51 -6.18
CA ILE A 20 5.04 3.55 -6.89
C ILE A 20 5.89 4.24 -7.95
N LYS A 21 7.14 4.61 -7.61
CA LYS A 21 8.05 5.29 -8.54
C LYS A 21 8.45 4.39 -9.71
N SER A 22 8.82 3.14 -9.44
CA SER A 22 9.21 2.16 -10.46
C SER A 22 8.05 1.82 -11.38
N THR A 23 6.83 1.68 -10.85
CA THR A 23 5.62 1.48 -11.67
C THR A 23 5.32 2.69 -12.55
N LYS A 24 5.40 3.92 -12.01
CA LYS A 24 5.25 5.15 -12.80
C LYS A 24 6.27 5.19 -13.94
N LYS A 25 7.53 4.87 -13.65
CA LYS A 25 8.61 4.83 -14.64
C LYS A 25 8.34 3.78 -15.73
N TYR A 26 7.99 2.56 -15.34
CA TYR A 26 7.63 1.49 -16.28
C TYR A 26 6.49 1.92 -17.23
N ILE A 27 5.47 2.60 -16.71
CA ILE A 27 4.37 3.11 -17.52
C ILE A 27 4.87 4.13 -18.55
N LEU A 28 5.71 5.08 -18.13
CA LEU A 28 6.29 6.09 -19.01
C LEU A 28 7.16 5.45 -20.09
N ASP A 29 8.04 4.53 -19.71
CA ASP A 29 9.01 3.92 -20.62
C ASP A 29 8.33 2.99 -21.63
N THR A 30 7.32 2.23 -21.20
CA THR A 30 6.66 1.21 -22.03
C THR A 30 5.54 1.78 -22.91
N PHE A 31 4.65 2.59 -22.32
CA PHE A 31 3.45 3.08 -23.00
C PHE A 31 3.63 4.49 -23.56
N LYS A 32 4.71 5.20 -23.19
CA LYS A 32 5.00 6.60 -23.57
C LYS A 32 3.86 7.59 -23.28
N TYR A 33 2.93 7.20 -22.41
CA TYR A 33 1.69 7.94 -22.15
C TYR A 33 1.76 8.65 -20.80
N ARG A 34 2.25 9.89 -20.82
CA ARG A 34 2.53 10.69 -19.63
C ARG A 34 1.31 10.90 -18.74
N GLU A 35 0.15 11.16 -19.33
CA GLU A 35 -1.08 11.40 -18.59
C GLU A 35 -1.50 10.17 -17.76
N TYR A 36 -1.33 8.96 -18.29
CA TYR A 36 -1.66 7.71 -17.60
C TYR A 36 -0.70 7.45 -16.44
N ALA A 37 0.59 7.77 -16.60
CA ALA A 37 1.58 7.67 -15.52
C ALA A 37 1.30 8.63 -14.36
N GLU A 38 0.90 9.87 -14.66
CA GLU A 38 0.50 10.84 -13.64
C GLU A 38 -0.81 10.43 -12.96
N ASN A 39 -1.79 9.98 -13.74
CA ASN A 39 -3.05 9.47 -13.23
C ASN A 39 -2.85 8.27 -12.29
N PHE A 40 -1.93 7.35 -12.61
CA PHE A 40 -1.59 6.22 -11.73
C PHE A 40 -1.15 6.70 -10.35
N SER A 41 -0.16 7.59 -10.29
CA SER A 41 0.40 8.06 -9.01
C SER A 41 -0.65 8.80 -8.18
N LYS A 42 -1.47 9.64 -8.82
CA LYS A 42 -2.55 10.38 -8.15
C LYS A 42 -3.62 9.43 -7.59
N LYS A 43 -4.02 8.43 -8.37
CA LYS A 43 -5.04 7.43 -8.00
C LYS A 43 -4.58 6.54 -6.84
N ILE A 44 -3.35 6.01 -6.89
CA ILE A 44 -2.80 5.20 -5.79
C ILE A 44 -2.69 6.02 -4.50
N LYS A 45 -2.17 7.25 -4.56
CA LYS A 45 -2.10 8.12 -3.38
C LYS A 45 -3.47 8.42 -2.79
N LYS A 46 -4.50 8.58 -3.62
CA LYS A 46 -5.88 8.75 -3.15
C LYS A 46 -6.37 7.49 -2.44
N ALA A 47 -6.17 6.31 -3.05
CA ALA A 47 -6.58 5.03 -2.47
C ALA A 47 -5.89 4.74 -1.12
N ILE A 48 -4.62 5.14 -0.97
CA ILE A 48 -3.88 5.08 0.29
C ILE A 48 -4.51 6.01 1.35
N LYS A 49 -4.86 7.25 0.99
CA LYS A 49 -5.49 8.21 1.92
C LYS A 49 -6.82 7.70 2.47
N GLU A 50 -7.58 6.96 1.68
CA GLU A 50 -8.86 6.35 2.07
C GLU A 50 -8.72 5.17 3.06
N LEU A 51 -7.49 4.75 3.43
CA LEU A 51 -7.28 3.73 4.45
C LEU A 51 -7.60 4.23 5.88
N ASP A 52 -7.65 5.55 6.09
CA ASP A 52 -7.79 6.19 7.40
C ASP A 52 -9.12 5.91 8.12
N SER A 53 -10.13 5.42 7.40
CA SER A 53 -11.50 5.31 7.89
C SER A 53 -11.81 3.96 8.53
N PHE A 54 -11.23 2.85 8.06
CA PHE A 54 -11.45 1.52 8.65
C PHE A 54 -10.37 0.48 8.24
N PRO A 55 -9.13 0.60 8.75
CA PRO A 55 -8.00 -0.18 8.23
C PRO A 55 -8.03 -1.67 8.58
N LYS A 56 -8.69 -2.07 9.69
CA LYS A 56 -8.82 -3.48 10.08
C LYS A 56 -10.01 -4.21 9.43
N GLY A 57 -10.83 -3.51 8.63
CA GLY A 57 -11.89 -4.14 7.85
C GLY A 57 -11.42 -4.78 6.55
N TYR A 58 -10.16 -4.58 6.19
CA TYR A 58 -9.54 -5.23 5.04
C TYR A 58 -9.07 -6.63 5.39
N GLU A 59 -8.92 -7.46 4.36
CA GLU A 59 -8.47 -8.84 4.52
C GLU A 59 -7.01 -8.90 4.97
N ALA A 60 -6.73 -9.78 5.93
CA ALA A 60 -5.38 -10.10 6.36
C ALA A 60 -4.77 -11.16 5.45
N THR A 61 -3.52 -10.98 5.07
CA THR A 61 -2.78 -11.92 4.19
C THR A 61 -2.38 -13.22 4.89
N GLY A 62 -2.51 -13.30 6.22
CA GLY A 62 -1.96 -14.39 7.04
C GLY A 62 -0.47 -14.24 7.38
N TYR A 63 0.23 -13.27 6.78
CA TYR A 63 1.63 -12.97 7.10
C TYR A 63 1.76 -11.91 8.19
N VAL A 64 2.87 -11.98 8.93
CA VAL A 64 3.21 -11.07 10.03
C VAL A 64 4.60 -10.48 9.80
N ILE A 65 4.77 -9.18 10.07
CA ILE A 65 6.05 -8.48 10.00
C ILE A 65 6.20 -7.59 11.23
N GLU A 66 7.34 -7.65 11.92
CA GLU A 66 7.56 -6.92 13.18
C GLU A 66 6.43 -7.15 14.22
N GLY A 67 5.83 -8.35 14.25
CA GLY A 67 4.70 -8.69 15.13
C GLY A 67 3.34 -8.11 14.69
N LEU A 68 3.27 -7.46 13.52
CA LEU A 68 2.06 -6.86 12.97
C LEU A 68 1.51 -7.68 11.81
N SER A 69 0.20 -7.98 11.83
CA SER A 69 -0.48 -8.62 10.71
C SER A 69 -0.47 -7.72 9.47
N ILE A 70 -0.19 -8.31 8.31
CA ILE A 70 -0.19 -7.61 7.03
C ILE A 70 -1.58 -7.71 6.40
N TYR A 71 -2.18 -6.56 6.14
CA TYR A 71 -3.46 -6.40 5.44
C TYR A 71 -3.23 -5.95 4.00
N PHE A 72 -4.23 -6.11 3.15
CA PHE A 72 -4.20 -5.55 1.81
C PHE A 72 -5.53 -4.92 1.38
N LYS A 73 -5.43 -3.84 0.61
CA LYS A 73 -6.55 -3.21 -0.09
C LYS A 73 -6.38 -3.41 -1.59
N PRO A 74 -7.31 -4.13 -2.26
CA PRO A 74 -7.38 -4.15 -3.71
C PRO A 74 -7.70 -2.76 -4.26
N TYR A 75 -7.01 -2.35 -5.32
CA TYR A 75 -7.28 -1.13 -6.06
C TYR A 75 -6.98 -1.33 -7.55
N SER A 76 -8.02 -1.51 -8.35
CA SER A 76 -7.89 -1.87 -9.77
C SER A 76 -7.01 -3.13 -9.91
N THR A 77 -5.93 -3.08 -10.70
CA THR A 77 -4.98 -4.19 -10.87
C THR A 77 -3.86 -4.21 -9.83
N TYR A 78 -3.96 -3.45 -8.75
CA TYR A 78 -2.91 -3.31 -7.73
C TYR A 78 -3.42 -3.71 -6.36
N LEU A 79 -2.52 -4.20 -5.52
CA LEU A 79 -2.72 -4.53 -4.12
C LEU A 79 -1.85 -3.58 -3.28
N ILE A 80 -2.49 -2.86 -2.36
CA ILE A 80 -1.82 -1.96 -1.41
C ILE A 80 -1.69 -2.71 -0.11
N PHE A 81 -0.47 -3.12 0.25
CA PHE A 81 -0.18 -3.84 1.48
C PHE A 81 0.18 -2.86 2.59
N PHE A 82 -0.37 -3.08 3.78
CA PHE A 82 -0.13 -2.20 4.93
C PHE A 82 -0.23 -2.95 6.25
N VAL A 83 0.35 -2.35 7.29
CA VAL A 83 0.20 -2.77 8.68
C VAL A 83 -0.49 -1.67 9.48
N VAL A 84 -1.12 -2.06 10.58
CA VAL A 84 -1.87 -1.15 11.45
C VAL A 84 -1.30 -1.22 12.86
N GLU A 85 -0.75 -0.11 13.31
CA GLU A 85 -0.38 0.15 14.71
C GLU A 85 -1.52 0.94 15.41
N VAL A 86 -1.33 1.32 16.68
CA VAL A 86 -2.38 1.95 17.53
C VAL A 86 -3.12 3.10 16.83
N SER A 87 -2.40 3.98 16.13
CA SER A 87 -2.96 5.14 15.43
C SER A 87 -2.26 5.42 14.10
N THR A 88 -1.45 4.49 13.62
CA THR A 88 -0.66 4.65 12.40
C THR A 88 -0.90 3.49 11.44
N ILE A 89 -1.18 3.81 10.18
CA ILE A 89 -1.18 2.87 9.07
C ILE A 89 0.13 3.05 8.33
N THR A 90 0.91 1.99 8.20
CA THR A 90 2.15 2.01 7.42
C THR A 90 1.96 1.21 6.15
N VAL A 91 1.98 1.86 4.99
CA VAL A 91 1.96 1.20 3.68
C VAL A 91 3.33 0.60 3.42
N ILE A 92 3.39 -0.73 3.33
CA ILE A 92 4.64 -1.48 3.23
C ILE A 92 5.01 -1.83 1.78
N ARG A 93 4.04 -2.09 0.90
CA ARG A 93 4.25 -2.41 -0.52
C ARG A 93 3.05 -1.99 -1.37
N VAL A 94 3.28 -1.71 -2.66
CA VAL A 94 2.22 -1.51 -3.67
C VAL A 94 2.54 -2.36 -4.88
N LEU A 95 1.89 -3.51 -5.01
CA LEU A 95 2.24 -4.52 -6.02
C LEU A 95 1.11 -4.68 -7.03
N LYS A 96 1.42 -5.09 -8.25
CA LYS A 96 0.39 -5.48 -9.22
C LYS A 96 -0.15 -6.85 -8.84
N ASP A 97 -1.46 -7.04 -8.91
CA ASP A 97 -2.14 -8.27 -8.46
C ASP A 97 -1.58 -9.54 -9.15
N ARG A 98 -1.25 -9.43 -10.43
CA ARG A 98 -0.63 -10.52 -11.21
C ARG A 98 0.83 -10.85 -10.84
N MET A 99 1.43 -10.13 -9.89
CA MET A 99 2.78 -10.47 -9.40
C MET A 99 2.70 -11.60 -8.39
N TYR A 100 3.80 -12.34 -8.22
CA TYR A 100 3.98 -13.33 -7.14
C TYR A 100 4.14 -12.65 -5.77
N TRP A 101 3.13 -11.87 -5.37
CA TRP A 101 3.18 -11.00 -4.20
C TRP A 101 3.35 -11.82 -2.91
N GLN A 102 2.81 -13.03 -2.82
CA GLN A 102 2.99 -13.90 -1.65
C GLN A 102 4.48 -14.15 -1.38
N SER A 103 5.26 -14.42 -2.42
CA SER A 103 6.71 -14.63 -2.32
C SER A 103 7.47 -13.36 -1.92
N ILE A 104 7.01 -12.20 -2.39
CA ILE A 104 7.61 -10.90 -2.04
C ILE A 104 7.34 -10.60 -0.56
N ILE A 105 6.08 -10.69 -0.13
CA ILE A 105 5.64 -10.40 1.24
C ILE A 105 6.27 -11.39 2.22
N LYS A 106 6.31 -12.70 1.91
CA LYS A 106 6.93 -13.72 2.76
C LYS A 106 8.43 -13.49 3.00
N LYS A 107 9.13 -12.85 2.06
CA LYS A 107 10.57 -12.54 2.18
C LYS A 107 10.84 -11.24 2.95
N MET A 108 9.82 -10.44 3.25
CA MET A 108 10.02 -9.20 4.01
C MET A 108 10.35 -9.54 5.47
N GLN A 109 11.50 -9.06 5.94
CA GLN A 109 11.94 -9.26 7.32
C GLN A 109 11.65 -8.05 8.22
N LYS A 110 11.63 -6.84 7.64
CA LYS A 110 11.44 -5.58 8.35
C LYS A 110 10.76 -4.53 7.46
N ILE A 111 10.12 -3.54 8.09
CA ILE A 111 9.51 -2.41 7.41
C ILE A 111 10.55 -1.32 7.22
N ASN A 112 10.87 -0.99 5.97
CA ASN A 112 11.81 0.06 5.64
C ASN A 112 11.13 1.44 5.71
N ARG A 113 11.00 2.00 6.92
CA ARG A 113 10.38 3.32 7.16
C ARG A 113 11.24 4.47 6.60
#